data_AF-A0A7W0PDC8-F1
#
_entry.id   AF-A0A7W0PDC8-F1
#
_cell.length_a   1.000
_cell.length_b   1.000
_cell.length_c   1.000
_cell.angle_alpha   90.00
_cell.angle_beta   90.00
_cell.angle_gamma   90.00
#
_symmetry.space_group_name_H-M   'P 1'
#
loop_
_entity.id
_entity.type
_entity.pdbx_description
1 polymer ?
#
loop_
_entity_poly.entity_id
_entity_poly.type
_entity_poly.pdbx_seq_one_letter_code
_entity_poly.pdbx_strand_id
1 'polypeptide(L)' 'MAGLLVVFFPLFLLGFLLFMERVEEPLRRGPTETDVAEFLDRAEPQDVQNVFRYGVRRSLERWR' A
#
# COMPACT_ATOMS: atom_id res chain seq x y z
N MET A 1 -4.80 -38.68 -8.14
CA MET A 1 -4.07 -37.46 -7.72
C MET A 1 -4.94 -36.20 -7.78
N ALA A 2 -5.77 -35.98 -8.81
CA ALA A 2 -6.57 -34.75 -8.96
C ALA A 2 -7.69 -34.53 -7.90
N GLY A 3 -8.24 -35.58 -7.31
CA GLY A 3 -9.37 -35.47 -6.38
C GLY A 3 -9.07 -34.67 -5.10
N LEU A 4 -7.84 -34.74 -4.59
CA LEU A 4 -7.41 -33.91 -3.46
C LEU A 4 -7.42 -32.43 -3.80
N LEU A 5 -6.99 -32.07 -5.02
CA LEU A 5 -6.93 -30.70 -5.49
C LEU A 5 -8.34 -30.08 -5.54
N VAL A 6 -9.34 -30.83 -5.98
CA VAL A 6 -10.75 -30.37 -6.04
C VAL A 6 -11.31 -30.03 -4.67
N VAL A 7 -10.89 -30.75 -3.61
CA VAL A 7 -11.36 -30.53 -2.24
C VAL A 7 -10.58 -29.40 -1.54
N PHE A 8 -9.25 -29.38 -1.71
CA PHE A 8 -8.41 -28.38 -1.05
C PHE A 8 -8.45 -27.01 -1.70
N PHE A 9 -8.67 -26.94 -3.01
CA PHE A 9 -8.73 -25.69 -3.75
C PHE A 9 -9.78 -24.69 -3.22
N PRO A 10 -11.06 -25.06 -2.99
CA PRO A 10 -12.04 -24.12 -2.45
C PRO A 10 -11.71 -23.67 -1.03
N LEU A 11 -11.15 -24.56 -0.19
CA LEU A 11 -10.69 -24.21 1.16
C LEU A 11 -9.52 -23.21 1.12
N PHE A 12 -8.59 -23.41 0.18
CA PHE A 12 -7.48 -22.51 -0.04
C PHE A 12 -7.96 -21.13 -0.54
N LEU A 13 -8.88 -21.10 -1.50
CA LEU A 13 -9.49 -19.87 -2.00
C LEU A 13 -10.19 -19.08 -0.89
N LEU A 14 -10.95 -19.76 -0.03
CA LEU A 14 -11.60 -19.14 1.11
C LEU A 14 -10.57 -18.53 2.08
N GLY A 15 -9.53 -19.28 2.42
CA GLY A 15 -8.44 -18.79 3.26
C GLY A 15 -7.71 -17.60 2.64
N PHE A 16 -7.48 -17.64 1.32
CA PHE A 16 -6.87 -16.55 0.57
C PHE A 16 -7.73 -15.29 0.59
N LEU A 17 -9.05 -15.42 0.36
CA LEU A 17 -10.00 -14.31 0.42
C LEU A 17 -10.07 -13.68 1.82
N LEU A 18 -10.06 -14.48 2.89
CA LEU A 18 -10.03 -13.97 4.25
C LEU A 18 -8.70 -13.26 4.57
N PHE A 19 -7.60 -13.73 3.99
CA PHE A 19 -6.29 -13.09 4.16
C PHE A 19 -6.18 -11.76 3.40
N MET A 20 -7.02 -11.50 2.40
CA MET A 20 -6.97 -10.25 1.61
C MET A 20 -7.10 -9.00 2.47
N GLU A 21 -7.86 -9.03 3.57
CA GLU A 21 -7.93 -7.89 4.50
C GLU A 21 -6.53 -7.47 5.00
N ARG A 22 -5.67 -8.45 5.29
CA ARG A 22 -4.28 -8.23 5.72
C ARG A 22 -3.38 -7.71 4.62
N VAL A 23 -3.71 -8.01 3.36
CA VAL A 23 -3.00 -7.55 2.16
C VAL A 23 -3.44 -6.14 1.76
N GLU A 24 -4.72 -5.82 1.92
CA GLU A 24 -5.33 -4.54 1.58
C GLU A 24 -5.00 -3.46 2.62
N GLU A 25 -4.94 -3.81 3.89
CA GLU A 25 -4.63 -2.89 4.99
C GLU A 25 -3.31 -2.10 4.80
N PRO A 26 -2.17 -2.70 4.43
CA PRO A 26 -0.94 -1.95 4.14
C PRO A 26 -1.00 -1.12 2.85
N LEU A 27 -1.85 -1.48 1.88
CA LEU A 27 -2.10 -0.67 0.68
C LEU A 27 -2.96 0.56 0.99
N ARG A 28 -3.90 0.43 1.94
CA ARG A 28 -4.75 1.52 2.45
C ARG A 28 -4.00 2.55 3.31
N ARG A 29 -2.84 2.20 3.85
CA ARG A 29 -1.92 3.14 4.52
C ARG A 29 -1.07 3.95 3.55
N GLY A 30 -1.56 4.15 2.32
CA GLY A 30 -1.00 5.15 1.42
C GLY A 30 -1.21 6.55 2.00
N PRO A 31 -0.41 7.54 1.58
CA PRO A 31 -0.61 8.92 2.00
C PRO A 31 -2.01 9.39 1.59
N THR A 32 -2.74 9.99 2.52
CA THR A 32 -4.09 10.51 2.26
C THR A 32 -3.98 11.71 1.31
N GLU A 33 -5.02 12.01 0.51
CA GLU A 33 -5.03 13.23 -0.33
C GLU A 33 -4.70 14.49 0.48
N THR A 34 -5.15 14.55 1.74
CA THR A 34 -4.83 15.63 2.69
C THR A 34 -3.33 15.72 3.01
N ASP A 35 -2.65 14.59 3.23
CA ASP A 35 -1.20 14.56 3.51
C ASP A 35 -0.39 15.05 2.30
N VAL A 36 -0.85 14.73 1.08
CA VAL A 36 -0.23 15.20 -0.16
C VAL A 36 -0.45 16.70 -0.37
N ALA A 37 -1.66 17.19 -0.09
CA ALA A 37 -1.98 18.61 -0.20
C ALA A 37 -1.14 19.45 0.79
N GLU A 38 -0.98 18.99 2.03
CA GLU A 38 -0.16 19.69 3.03
C GLU A 38 1.32 19.70 2.66
N PHE A 39 1.84 18.60 2.10
CA PHE A 39 3.19 18.54 1.58
C PHE A 39 3.40 19.53 0.43
N LEU A 40 2.48 19.62 -0.53
CA LEU A 40 2.61 20.56 -1.64
C LEU A 40 2.54 22.04 -1.19
N ASP A 41 1.85 22.31 -0.09
CA ASP A 41 1.69 23.67 0.45
C ASP A 41 2.90 24.12 1.30
N ARG A 42 3.59 23.19 1.99
CA ARG A 42 4.66 23.49 2.95
C ARG A 42 6.05 22.97 2.59
N ALA A 43 6.19 22.10 1.59
CA ALA A 43 7.49 21.51 1.25
C ALA A 43 8.44 22.52 0.61
N GLU A 44 9.70 22.50 1.05
CA GLU A 44 10.76 23.26 0.39
C GLU A 44 11.15 22.60 -0.95
N PRO A 45 11.74 23.33 -1.90
CA PRO A 45 12.10 22.79 -3.22
C PRO A 45 12.99 21.53 -3.18
N GLN A 46 13.77 21.35 -2.11
CA GLN A 46 14.58 20.15 -1.87
C GLN A 46 13.75 18.91 -1.49
N ASP A 47 12.60 19.09 -0.83
CA ASP A 47 11.71 17.99 -0.44
C ASP A 47 10.90 17.50 -1.64
N VAL A 48 10.50 18.41 -2.53
CA VAL A 48 9.86 18.06 -3.80
C VAL A 48 10.79 17.23 -4.68
N GLN A 49 12.10 17.52 -4.71
CA GLN A 49 13.08 16.68 -5.40
C GLN A 49 13.18 15.26 -4.82
N ASN A 50 12.94 15.09 -3.52
CA ASN A 50 12.90 13.77 -2.89
C ASN A 50 11.71 12.93 -3.37
N VAL A 51 10.58 13.56 -3.73
CA VAL A 51 9.43 12.87 -4.35
C VAL A 51 9.82 12.27 -5.70
N PHE A 52 10.51 13.05 -6.55
CA PHE A 52 10.97 12.57 -7.86
C PHE A 52 11.99 11.43 -7.75
N ARG A 53 12.81 11.41 -6.70
CA ARG A 53 13.87 10.41 -6.51
C ARG A 53 13.39 9.14 -5.79
N TYR A 54 12.46 9.25 -4.84
CA TYR A 54 12.11 8.15 -3.92
C TYR A 54 10.62 7.77 -3.92
N GLY A 55 9.78 8.54 -4.61
CA GLY A 55 8.33 8.35 -4.68
C GLY A 55 7.59 8.95 -3.48
N VAL A 56 6.32 9.34 -3.71
CA VAL A 56 5.46 10.12 -2.81
C VAL A 56 5.37 9.55 -1.39
N ARG A 57 5.23 8.22 -1.24
CA ARG A 57 5.12 7.57 0.07
C ARG A 57 6.37 7.76 0.93
N ARG A 58 7.54 7.54 0.34
CA ARG A 58 8.82 7.57 1.07
C ARG A 58 9.31 8.99 1.37
N SER A 59 8.93 9.96 0.54
CA SER A 59 9.17 11.37 0.80
C SER A 59 8.26 11.91 1.92
N LEU A 60 6.97 11.51 1.94
CA LEU A 60 6.03 11.92 2.99
C LEU A 60 6.39 11.32 4.36
N GLU A 61 6.82 10.06 4.42
CA GLU A 61 7.34 9.43 5.65
C GLU A 61 8.60 10.13 6.22
N ARG A 62 9.33 10.90 5.40
CA ARG A 62 10.57 11.57 5.79
C ARG A 62 10.38 13.07 6.08
N TRP A 63 9.36 13.68 5.49
CA TRP A 63 8.97 15.07 5.74
C TRP A 63 8.20 15.24 7.04
N ARG A 64 7.40 14.24 7.41
CA ARG A 64 6.70 14.17 8.70
C ARG A 64 7.66 13.84 9.83
#